data_AF-A0A348ZKM2-F1
#
_entry.id   AF-A0A348ZKM2-F1
#
_cell.length_a   1.000
_cell.length_b   1.000
_cell.length_c   1.000
_cell.angle_alpha   90.00
_cell.angle_beta   90.00
_cell.angle_gamma   90.00
#
_symmetry.space_group_name_H-M   'P 1'
#
loop_
_entity.id
_entity.type
_entity.pdbx_description
1 polymer ?
#
loop_
_entity_poly.entity_id
_entity_poly.type
_entity_poly.pdbx_seq_one_letter_code
_entity_poly.pdbx_strand_id
1 'polypeptide(L)'
;MKKVIGISVITIVFAFAFVCFAGAHTSKAEEQTTTKVPETTTHKKQPSKKITLGTPKLKIKKHYEKHIKLDWNSVDKAQSYRVLRAKKGEGFALIKKTAKSAFTDKKAKKRTTYQYKIVAEAKSGGKTYTSKESKAKSVYVLPKNPKVVICGECFVEGMKLFANKYRPKNSHFVYKIGISTSGMLNDNYINYKGNSITAIERIAYYNPDRVYFLIGMNEAKGGNPSNAIKNYKKAFKLLKKINPHVEMVLMALPPVGRSHSSGFASNPKINKYNKAYKKYASKTKNVFYYSRYRKLISDGAGYLKANGGDGGHWSSGGTIKVVKDLKKHSKSLTKR
;
A
#
# COMPACT_ATOMS: atom_id res chain seq x y z
N MET A 1 5.44 -8.43 -36.75
CA MET A 1 6.75 -7.76 -36.68
C MET A 1 6.98 -7.24 -35.27
N LYS A 2 7.87 -7.88 -34.50
CA LYS A 2 8.21 -7.53 -33.12
C LYS A 2 9.47 -6.65 -33.14
N LYS A 3 9.41 -5.41 -32.67
CA LYS A 3 10.60 -4.58 -32.42
C LYS A 3 11.01 -4.71 -30.95
N VAL A 4 12.11 -5.42 -30.73
CA VAL A 4 12.86 -5.51 -29.48
C VAL A 4 13.77 -4.28 -29.41
N ILE A 5 13.70 -3.52 -28.32
CA ILE A 5 14.63 -2.42 -28.04
C ILE A 5 15.52 -2.88 -26.90
N GLY A 6 16.80 -3.08 -27.22
CA GLY A 6 17.86 -3.44 -26.28
C GLY A 6 18.25 -2.26 -25.38
N ILE A 7 18.65 -2.58 -24.15
CA ILE A 7 19.28 -1.63 -23.22
C ILE A 7 20.60 -2.27 -22.78
N SER A 8 21.69 -1.59 -23.10
CA SER A 8 23.07 -1.97 -22.83
C SER A 8 23.39 -2.01 -21.34
N VAL A 9 24.18 -3.02 -20.99
CA VAL A 9 24.78 -3.27 -19.68
C VAL A 9 26.10 -2.50 -19.59
N ILE A 10 26.28 -1.68 -18.56
CA ILE A 10 27.59 -1.11 -18.20
C ILE A 10 28.04 -1.81 -16.92
N THR A 11 29.09 -2.61 -17.05
CA THR A 11 29.78 -3.32 -15.97
C THR A 11 30.90 -2.43 -15.46
N ILE A 12 30.89 -2.09 -14.17
CA ILE A 12 32.00 -1.40 -13.50
C ILE A 12 32.75 -2.44 -12.65
N VAL A 13 34.00 -2.70 -13.03
CA VAL A 13 34.97 -3.53 -12.32
C VAL A 13 35.68 -2.66 -11.29
N PHE A 14 35.70 -3.08 -10.02
CA PHE A 14 36.61 -2.52 -9.01
C PHE A 14 37.58 -3.62 -8.58
N ALA A 15 38.85 -3.45 -8.96
CA ALA A 15 39.98 -4.19 -8.42
C ALA A 15 40.38 -3.58 -7.07
N PHE A 16 40.62 -4.40 -6.06
CA PHE A 16 41.35 -4.00 -4.85
C PHE A 16 42.51 -4.96 -4.65
N ALA A 17 43.70 -4.38 -4.67
CA ALA A 17 44.98 -5.05 -4.51
C ALA A 17 45.19 -5.53 -3.06
N PHE A 18 45.78 -6.70 -2.94
CA PHE A 18 46.41 -7.24 -1.74
C PHE A 18 47.70 -6.47 -1.46
N VAL A 19 47.92 -6.07 -0.20
CA VAL A 19 49.26 -5.76 0.30
C VAL A 19 49.49 -6.60 1.54
N CYS A 20 50.38 -7.57 1.40
CA CYS A 20 50.99 -8.33 2.50
C CYS A 20 52.01 -7.42 3.20
N PHE A 21 52.03 -7.43 4.53
CA PHE A 21 53.17 -6.94 5.29
C PHE A 21 53.72 -8.10 6.13
N ALA A 22 54.92 -8.54 5.75
CA ALA A 22 55.78 -9.39 6.56
C ALA A 22 56.74 -8.46 7.33
N GLY A 23 56.95 -8.74 8.60
CA GLY A 23 57.96 -8.11 9.44
C GLY A 23 58.41 -9.11 10.49
N ALA A 24 59.70 -9.43 10.48
CA ALA A 24 60.35 -10.40 11.33
C ALA A 24 61.28 -9.71 12.37
N HIS A 25 61.53 -10.45 13.45
CA HIS A 25 62.61 -10.30 14.45
C HIS A 25 62.50 -9.11 15.42
N THR A 26 62.85 -9.22 16.70
CA THR A 26 63.97 -9.94 17.35
C THR A 26 63.62 -10.41 18.77
N SER A 27 64.41 -11.37 19.26
CA SER A 27 64.42 -11.96 20.60
C SER A 27 65.10 -11.07 21.65
N LYS A 28 64.72 -11.25 22.92
CA LYS A 28 65.62 -11.11 24.08
C LYS A 28 65.16 -12.06 25.19
N ALA A 29 66.15 -12.65 25.86
CA ALA A 29 66.08 -13.79 26.77
C ALA A 29 65.91 -13.37 28.25
N GLU A 30 66.03 -14.38 29.12
CA GLU A 30 65.99 -14.42 30.59
C GLU A 30 64.58 -14.53 31.20
N GLU A 31 64.27 -15.44 32.13
CA GLU A 31 65.10 -16.21 33.06
C GLU A 31 64.29 -17.44 33.52
N GLN A 32 64.94 -18.60 33.70
CA GLN A 32 64.30 -19.78 34.27
C GLN A 32 64.13 -19.62 35.78
N THR A 33 62.88 -19.56 36.23
CA THR A 33 62.51 -19.80 37.63
C THR A 33 61.55 -20.99 37.68
N THR A 34 61.97 -22.01 38.42
CA THR A 34 61.26 -23.26 38.66
C THR A 34 60.08 -23.00 39.61
N THR A 35 58.86 -23.09 39.10
CA THR A 35 57.66 -23.15 39.94
C THR A 35 56.73 -24.27 39.49
N LYS A 36 56.56 -25.21 40.42
CA LYS A 36 55.54 -26.27 40.54
C LYS A 36 54.44 -26.28 39.46
N VAL A 37 54.34 -27.42 38.79
CA VAL A 37 53.14 -27.86 38.06
C VAL A 37 51.90 -27.73 38.96
N PRO A 38 50.94 -26.84 38.67
CA PRO A 38 49.60 -26.93 39.23
C PRO A 38 48.82 -27.94 38.38
N GLU A 39 48.14 -28.86 39.06
CA GLU A 39 47.24 -29.83 38.49
C GLU A 39 46.41 -29.27 37.33
N THR A 40 46.47 -29.97 36.21
CA THR A 40 45.57 -29.78 35.08
C THR A 40 44.15 -30.09 35.55
N THR A 41 43.42 -29.09 36.06
CA THR A 41 41.97 -29.18 36.16
C THR A 41 41.44 -29.29 34.74
N THR A 42 41.19 -30.54 34.34
CA THR A 42 40.38 -30.84 33.18
C THR A 42 39.00 -30.22 33.41
N HIS A 43 38.78 -29.04 32.84
CA HIS A 43 37.43 -28.53 32.65
C HIS A 43 36.70 -29.55 31.78
N LYS A 44 35.98 -30.48 32.41
CA LYS A 44 35.01 -31.34 31.77
C LYS A 44 34.14 -30.43 30.92
N LYS A 45 34.31 -30.51 29.60
CA LYS A 45 33.53 -29.78 28.61
C LYS A 45 32.08 -30.25 28.79
N GLN A 46 31.34 -29.53 29.63
CA GLN A 46 29.94 -29.83 29.93
C GLN A 46 29.21 -29.98 28.59
N PRO A 47 28.49 -31.10 28.35
CA PRO A 47 27.89 -31.36 27.05
C PRO A 47 26.98 -30.19 26.68
N SER A 48 27.30 -29.51 25.58
CA SER A 48 26.57 -28.31 25.15
C SER A 48 25.11 -28.68 24.89
N LYS A 49 24.21 -28.33 25.82
CA LYS A 49 22.78 -28.57 25.70
C LYS A 49 22.30 -27.96 24.38
N LYS A 50 21.83 -28.80 23.46
CA LYS A 50 21.37 -28.38 22.12
C LYS A 50 20.24 -27.37 22.27
N ILE A 51 20.49 -26.11 21.88
CA ILE A 51 19.48 -25.06 21.93
C ILE A 51 18.51 -25.24 20.76
N THR A 52 17.22 -25.39 21.07
CA THR A 52 16.14 -25.38 20.08
C THR A 52 15.40 -24.05 20.17
N LEU A 53 15.32 -23.32 19.05
CA LEU A 53 14.64 -22.02 18.97
C LEU A 53 13.31 -22.13 18.23
N GLY A 54 12.26 -21.52 18.79
CA GLY A 54 10.95 -21.39 18.14
C GLY A 54 11.01 -20.50 16.89
N THR A 55 10.06 -20.69 15.97
CA THR A 55 9.98 -19.88 14.74
C THR A 55 9.29 -18.53 15.02
N PRO A 56 9.90 -17.38 14.68
CA PRO A 56 9.26 -16.07 14.84
C PRO A 56 7.98 -15.93 14.00
N LYS A 57 6.98 -15.21 14.52
CA LYS A 57 5.72 -14.84 13.84
C LYS A 57 5.75 -13.36 13.46
N LEU A 58 6.19 -13.10 12.23
CA LEU A 58 6.34 -11.74 11.67
C LEU A 58 4.98 -11.05 11.40
N LYS A 59 4.90 -9.77 11.80
CA LYS A 59 3.83 -8.81 11.51
C LYS A 59 4.45 -7.54 10.88
N ILE A 60 3.73 -6.94 9.92
CA ILE A 60 4.09 -5.65 9.33
C ILE A 60 3.08 -4.62 9.83
N LYS A 61 3.54 -3.60 10.58
CA LYS A 61 2.65 -2.62 11.23
C LYS A 61 2.43 -1.34 10.44
N LYS A 62 3.41 -0.89 9.64
CA LYS A 62 3.36 0.34 8.82
C LYS A 62 4.26 0.16 7.60
N HIS A 63 3.89 0.76 6.47
CA HIS A 63 4.61 0.54 5.20
C HIS A 63 4.55 1.74 4.22
N TYR A 64 4.64 2.96 4.75
CA TYR A 64 4.62 4.19 3.97
C TYR A 64 5.90 5.01 4.17
N GLU A 65 6.18 5.94 3.26
CA GLU A 65 7.28 6.93 3.41
C GLU A 65 8.67 6.34 3.68
N LYS A 66 9.02 5.22 3.02
CA LYS A 66 10.30 4.50 3.20
C LYS A 66 10.48 3.88 4.60
N HIS A 67 9.43 3.79 5.41
CA HIS A 67 9.47 3.15 6.73
C HIS A 67 8.60 1.91 6.73
N ILE A 68 9.23 0.74 6.58
CA ILE A 68 8.53 -0.53 6.82
C ILE A 68 8.82 -0.95 8.26
N LYS A 69 7.78 -0.91 9.11
CA LYS A 69 7.87 -1.34 10.52
C LYS A 69 7.50 -2.81 10.63
N LEU A 70 8.47 -3.61 11.06
CA LEU A 70 8.38 -5.04 11.28
C LEU A 70 8.40 -5.32 12.78
N ASP A 71 7.48 -6.15 13.25
CA ASP A 71 7.49 -6.67 14.62
C ASP A 71 7.26 -8.18 14.60
N TRP A 72 7.79 -8.89 15.58
CA TRP A 72 7.56 -10.33 15.77
C TRP A 72 7.46 -10.65 17.26
N ASN A 73 6.94 -11.83 17.60
CA ASN A 73 6.95 -12.27 18.99
C ASN A 73 8.38 -12.54 19.47
N SER A 74 8.63 -12.32 20.75
CA SER A 74 9.85 -12.82 21.39
C SER A 74 9.90 -14.35 21.26
N VAL A 75 11.11 -14.89 21.14
CA VAL A 75 11.37 -16.33 21.01
C VAL A 75 12.22 -16.71 22.21
N ASP A 76 11.75 -17.70 22.98
CA ASP A 76 12.48 -18.20 24.13
C ASP A 76 13.93 -18.58 23.76
N LYS A 77 14.88 -18.21 24.63
CA LYS A 77 16.33 -18.40 24.46
C LYS A 77 16.97 -17.69 23.26
N ALA A 78 16.22 -16.93 22.47
CA ALA A 78 16.79 -16.13 21.40
C ALA A 78 17.54 -14.91 21.98
N GLN A 79 18.79 -14.74 21.57
CA GLN A 79 19.60 -13.57 21.95
C GLN A 79 19.55 -12.49 20.87
N SER A 80 19.27 -12.86 19.62
CA SER A 80 19.13 -11.91 18.52
C SER A 80 18.26 -12.47 17.39
N TYR A 81 17.99 -11.61 16.42
CA TYR A 81 17.21 -11.92 15.23
C TYR A 81 17.93 -11.43 13.98
N ARG A 82 17.89 -12.25 12.94
CA ARG A 82 18.25 -11.88 11.56
C ARG A 82 16.99 -11.40 10.85
N VAL A 83 17.05 -10.21 10.29
CA VAL A 83 16.01 -9.65 9.41
C VAL A 83 16.46 -9.85 7.98
N LEU A 84 15.75 -10.72 7.27
CA LEU A 84 15.98 -11.01 5.86
C LEU A 84 14.98 -10.24 5.01
N ARG A 85 15.43 -9.71 3.87
CA ARG A 85 14.60 -8.99 2.90
C ARG A 85 14.92 -9.43 1.48
N ALA A 86 13.88 -9.59 0.66
CA ALA A 86 13.97 -9.77 -0.78
C ALA A 86 13.10 -8.73 -1.50
N LYS A 87 13.44 -8.36 -2.74
CA LYS A 87 12.43 -7.78 -3.65
C LYS A 87 11.65 -8.91 -4.33
N LYS A 88 10.48 -8.60 -4.88
CA LYS A 88 9.70 -9.58 -5.65
C LYS A 88 10.56 -10.13 -6.81
N GLY A 89 10.76 -11.45 -6.84
CA GLY A 89 11.58 -12.14 -7.86
C GLY A 89 13.07 -12.24 -7.54
N GLU A 90 13.53 -11.66 -6.43
CA GLU A 90 14.92 -11.74 -5.96
C GLU A 90 15.05 -12.70 -4.76
N GLY A 91 16.27 -13.13 -4.45
CA GLY A 91 16.60 -13.91 -3.25
C GLY A 91 16.57 -13.07 -1.96
N PHE A 92 16.47 -13.74 -0.81
CA PHE A 92 16.53 -13.09 0.50
C PHE A 92 17.96 -12.75 0.91
N ALA A 93 18.20 -11.52 1.31
CA ALA A 93 19.46 -11.05 1.86
C ALA A 93 19.29 -10.60 3.32
N LEU A 94 20.32 -10.80 4.15
CA LEU A 94 20.38 -10.25 5.50
C LEU A 94 20.53 -8.73 5.43
N ILE A 95 19.59 -7.99 6.03
CA ILE A 95 19.65 -6.52 6.07
C ILE A 95 19.92 -5.96 7.46
N LYS A 96 19.69 -6.76 8.51
CA LYS A 96 19.95 -6.36 9.90
C LYS A 96 20.05 -7.57 10.81
N LYS A 97 20.93 -7.50 11.81
CA LYS A 97 20.88 -8.29 13.04
C LYS A 97 20.50 -7.38 14.21
N THR A 98 19.61 -7.82 15.09
CA THR A 98 19.11 -7.01 16.21
C THR A 98 18.71 -7.89 17.40
N ALA A 99 18.93 -7.42 18.63
CA ALA A 99 18.43 -8.08 19.84
C ALA A 99 16.93 -7.82 20.06
N LYS A 100 16.41 -6.69 19.55
CA LYS A 100 14.99 -6.31 19.69
C LYS A 100 14.12 -7.17 18.78
N SER A 101 12.90 -7.48 19.22
CA SER A 101 11.86 -8.17 18.43
C SER A 101 11.11 -7.26 17.45
N ALA A 102 11.80 -6.20 16.98
CA ALA A 102 11.27 -5.15 16.13
C ALA A 102 12.37 -4.54 15.26
N PHE A 103 12.01 -4.10 14.06
CA PHE A 103 12.91 -3.39 13.15
C PHE A 103 12.16 -2.41 12.24
N THR A 104 12.76 -1.26 11.95
CA THR A 104 12.25 -0.33 10.94
C THR A 104 13.22 -0.25 9.77
N ASP A 105 12.80 -0.78 8.62
CA ASP A 105 13.54 -0.63 7.37
C ASP A 105 13.31 0.76 6.79
N LYS A 106 14.31 1.64 6.98
CA LYS A 106 14.34 3.02 6.47
C LYS A 106 14.88 3.13 5.03
N LYS A 107 15.43 2.03 4.48
CA LYS A 107 16.07 2.00 3.16
C LYS A 107 15.13 1.52 2.06
N ALA A 108 13.90 1.16 2.40
CA ALA A 108 12.90 0.69 1.45
C ALA A 108 12.50 1.79 0.44
N LYS A 109 12.58 1.48 -0.85
CA LYS A 109 12.17 2.40 -1.93
C LYS A 109 10.64 2.40 -2.11
N LYS A 110 10.08 3.57 -2.46
CA LYS A 110 8.66 3.73 -2.82
C LYS A 110 8.35 2.94 -4.10
N ARG A 111 7.10 2.50 -4.23
CA ARG A 111 6.59 1.71 -5.36
C ARG A 111 7.33 0.38 -5.58
N THR A 112 7.88 -0.19 -4.52
CA THR A 112 8.58 -1.48 -4.55
C THR A 112 7.88 -2.46 -3.62
N THR A 113 7.76 -3.72 -4.07
CA THR A 113 7.31 -4.82 -3.22
C THR A 113 8.51 -5.50 -2.58
N TYR A 114 8.50 -5.56 -1.26
CA TYR A 114 9.49 -6.30 -0.46
C TYR A 114 8.84 -7.49 0.22
N GLN A 115 9.62 -8.54 0.43
CA GLN A 115 9.28 -9.66 1.29
C GLN A 115 10.25 -9.70 2.46
N TYR A 116 9.76 -10.06 3.64
CA TYR A 116 10.57 -10.19 4.84
C TYR A 116 10.41 -11.55 5.50
N LYS A 117 11.51 -12.03 6.08
CA LYS A 117 11.54 -13.20 6.97
C LYS A 117 12.43 -12.88 8.17
N ILE A 118 12.12 -13.49 9.31
CA ILE A 118 12.87 -13.37 10.54
C ILE A 118 13.39 -14.75 10.95
N VAL A 119 14.64 -14.80 11.39
CA VAL A 119 15.26 -15.99 11.99
C VAL A 119 15.75 -15.60 13.39
N ALA A 120 15.36 -16.36 14.41
CA ALA A 120 15.90 -16.20 15.75
C ALA A 120 17.29 -16.85 15.83
N GLU A 121 18.19 -16.26 16.61
CA GLU A 121 19.56 -16.72 16.79
C GLU A 121 19.96 -16.69 18.27
N ALA A 122 20.68 -17.72 18.71
CA ALA A 122 21.33 -17.80 20.01
C ALA A 122 22.75 -18.33 19.86
N LYS A 123 23.65 -17.92 20.75
CA LYS A 123 25.01 -18.45 20.85
C LYS A 123 25.18 -19.18 22.19
N SER A 124 25.76 -20.37 22.13
CA SER A 124 26.12 -21.15 23.31
C SER A 124 27.28 -22.08 22.98
N GLY A 125 28.27 -22.18 23.89
CA GLY A 125 29.45 -23.02 23.70
C GLY A 125 30.22 -22.74 22.41
N GLY A 126 30.32 -21.47 21.99
CA GLY A 126 30.97 -21.06 20.74
C GLY A 126 30.17 -21.35 19.46
N LYS A 127 29.04 -22.08 19.54
CA LYS A 127 28.18 -22.42 18.40
C LYS A 127 27.02 -21.44 18.25
N THR A 128 26.59 -21.22 17.01
CA THR A 128 25.40 -20.43 16.68
C THR A 128 24.24 -21.36 16.35
N TYR A 129 23.11 -21.16 17.03
CA TYR A 129 21.86 -21.89 16.83
C TYR A 129 20.83 -20.96 16.20
N THR A 130 20.11 -21.44 15.19
CA THR A 130 19.06 -20.67 14.51
C THR A 130 17.73 -21.38 14.51
N SER A 131 16.63 -20.62 14.54
CA SER A 131 15.30 -21.15 14.26
C SER A 131 15.11 -21.46 12.77
N LYS A 132 14.00 -22.11 12.41
CA LYS A 132 13.47 -22.04 11.03
C LYS A 132 13.13 -20.58 10.69
N GLU A 133 13.10 -20.26 9.39
CA GLU A 133 12.64 -18.96 8.93
C GLU A 133 11.14 -18.76 9.20
N SER A 134 10.74 -17.56 9.60
CA SER A 134 9.32 -17.20 9.64
C SER A 134 8.66 -17.30 8.26
N LYS A 135 7.33 -17.50 8.22
CA LYS A 135 6.56 -17.32 6.97
C LYS A 135 6.84 -15.93 6.37
N ALA A 136 7.15 -15.90 5.06
CA ALA A 136 7.41 -14.65 4.37
C ALA A 136 6.19 -13.71 4.43
N LYS A 137 6.42 -12.43 4.71
CA LYS A 137 5.39 -11.38 4.62
C LYS A 137 5.76 -10.39 3.53
N SER A 138 4.83 -10.19 2.61
CA SER A 138 5.00 -9.28 1.46
C SER A 138 4.31 -7.95 1.70
N VAL A 139 4.95 -6.85 1.30
CA VAL A 139 4.42 -5.50 1.43
C VAL A 139 4.85 -4.61 0.28
N TYR A 140 3.91 -3.79 -0.21
CA TYR A 140 4.16 -2.77 -1.23
C TYR A 140 4.31 -1.40 -0.59
N VAL A 141 5.39 -0.67 -0.90
CA VAL A 141 5.65 0.64 -0.29
C VAL A 141 4.94 1.75 -1.04
N LEU A 142 3.89 2.32 -0.44
CA LEU A 142 3.20 3.48 -1.01
C LEU A 142 4.03 4.76 -0.85
N PRO A 143 4.03 5.66 -1.85
CA PRO A 143 4.58 6.99 -1.69
C PRO A 143 3.76 7.83 -0.70
N LYS A 144 4.41 8.80 -0.04
CA LYS A 144 3.77 9.80 0.85
C LYS A 144 2.52 10.43 0.24
N ASN A 145 2.68 10.85 -1.01
CA ASN A 145 1.67 11.50 -1.82
C ASN A 145 1.37 10.57 -3.00
N PRO A 146 0.44 9.61 -2.83
CA PRO A 146 0.02 8.74 -3.93
C PRO A 146 -0.50 9.57 -5.09
N LYS A 147 -0.25 9.09 -6.31
CA LYS A 147 -0.93 9.60 -7.50
C LYS A 147 -2.38 9.13 -7.45
N VAL A 148 -3.29 10.07 -7.27
CA VAL A 148 -4.72 9.83 -7.12
C VAL A 148 -5.44 10.21 -8.41
N VAL A 149 -6.43 9.43 -8.81
CA VAL A 149 -7.45 9.87 -9.75
C VAL A 149 -8.79 9.92 -9.01
N ILE A 150 -9.54 11.00 -9.18
CA ILE A 150 -10.92 11.14 -8.71
C ILE A 150 -11.79 11.11 -9.96
N CYS A 151 -12.56 10.03 -10.09
CA CYS A 151 -13.39 9.77 -11.26
C CYS A 151 -14.88 9.78 -10.88
N GLY A 152 -15.70 10.44 -11.69
CA GLY A 152 -17.13 10.53 -11.39
C GLY A 152 -17.95 11.27 -12.43
N GLU A 153 -19.15 11.60 -12.04
CA GLU A 153 -20.11 12.40 -12.82
C GLU A 153 -20.11 13.89 -12.41
N CYS A 154 -21.25 14.56 -12.51
CA CYS A 154 -21.48 15.95 -12.10
C CYS A 154 -20.95 16.29 -10.69
N PHE A 155 -20.99 15.37 -9.73
CA PHE A 155 -20.42 15.60 -8.40
C PHE A 155 -18.91 15.83 -8.45
N VAL A 156 -18.18 15.08 -9.28
CA VAL A 156 -16.72 15.20 -9.42
C VAL A 156 -16.34 16.40 -10.26
N GLU A 157 -17.16 16.76 -11.24
CA GLU A 157 -17.06 18.06 -11.90
C GLU A 157 -17.18 19.20 -10.89
N GLY A 158 -18.20 19.19 -10.03
CA GLY A 158 -18.34 20.15 -8.94
C GLY A 158 -17.10 20.21 -8.03
N MET A 159 -16.50 19.06 -7.71
CA MET A 159 -15.22 19.02 -6.97
C MET A 159 -14.09 19.75 -7.71
N LYS A 160 -14.02 19.60 -9.05
CA LYS A 160 -13.05 20.30 -9.89
C LYS A 160 -13.33 21.80 -9.97
N LEU A 161 -14.58 22.22 -10.09
CA LEU A 161 -14.94 23.63 -10.22
C LEU A 161 -14.78 24.37 -8.88
N PHE A 162 -15.37 23.84 -7.81
CA PHE A 162 -15.50 24.58 -6.54
C PHE A 162 -14.42 24.26 -5.50
N ALA A 163 -13.74 23.12 -5.63
CA ALA A 163 -12.89 22.59 -4.56
C ALA A 163 -11.51 22.08 -5.00
N ASN A 164 -11.07 22.39 -6.24
CA ASN A 164 -9.79 21.92 -6.78
C ASN A 164 -8.59 22.21 -5.87
N LYS A 165 -8.53 23.37 -5.20
CA LYS A 165 -7.43 23.71 -4.28
C LYS A 165 -7.37 22.83 -3.02
N TYR A 166 -8.47 22.17 -2.65
CA TYR A 166 -8.56 21.35 -1.43
C TYR A 166 -8.25 19.86 -1.66
N ARG A 167 -8.04 19.44 -2.90
CA ARG A 167 -7.80 18.03 -3.28
C ARG A 167 -6.46 17.48 -2.75
N PRO A 168 -6.24 16.15 -2.79
CA PRO A 168 -4.92 15.57 -2.55
C PRO A 168 -3.86 16.16 -3.51
N LYS A 169 -2.66 16.51 -3.03
CA LYS A 169 -1.66 17.28 -3.80
C LYS A 169 -1.36 16.68 -5.20
N ASN A 170 -1.22 15.36 -5.30
CA ASN A 170 -0.94 14.63 -6.53
C ASN A 170 -2.20 13.93 -7.06
N SER A 171 -3.20 14.69 -7.50
CA SER A 171 -4.46 14.13 -7.97
C SER A 171 -4.91 14.70 -9.31
N HIS A 172 -5.57 13.86 -10.10
CA HIS A 172 -6.22 14.23 -11.35
C HIS A 172 -7.73 13.97 -11.26
N PHE A 173 -8.50 14.74 -12.02
CA PHE A 173 -9.94 14.54 -12.17
C PHE A 173 -10.24 13.92 -13.53
N VAL A 174 -11.19 12.99 -13.57
CA VAL A 174 -11.72 12.37 -14.79
C VAL A 174 -13.23 12.30 -14.64
N TYR A 175 -13.99 13.14 -15.35
CA TYR A 175 -15.43 13.21 -15.17
C TYR A 175 -16.19 13.46 -16.47
N LYS A 176 -17.47 13.10 -16.46
CA LYS A 176 -18.48 13.47 -17.47
C LYS A 176 -19.84 13.49 -16.80
N ILE A 177 -20.58 14.58 -16.98
CA ILE A 177 -21.96 14.68 -16.50
C ILE A 177 -22.79 13.53 -17.10
N GLY A 178 -23.61 12.88 -16.27
CA GLY A 178 -24.49 11.79 -16.71
C GLY A 178 -23.80 10.45 -16.97
N ILE A 179 -22.48 10.33 -16.78
CA ILE A 179 -21.77 9.07 -17.06
C ILE A 179 -22.28 7.94 -16.15
N SER A 180 -22.47 6.76 -16.75
CA SER A 180 -22.74 5.50 -16.04
C SER A 180 -21.45 4.69 -15.83
N THR A 181 -21.47 3.65 -15.01
CA THR A 181 -20.32 2.74 -14.90
C THR A 181 -20.03 2.00 -16.21
N SER A 182 -21.04 1.82 -17.07
CA SER A 182 -20.85 1.31 -18.43
C SER A 182 -20.18 2.37 -19.31
N GLY A 183 -20.66 3.61 -19.28
CA GLY A 183 -20.07 4.70 -20.06
C GLY A 183 -18.63 4.98 -19.68
N MET A 184 -18.24 4.80 -18.41
CA MET A 184 -16.84 4.85 -17.98
C MET A 184 -15.92 3.89 -18.77
N LEU A 185 -16.46 2.74 -19.19
CA LEU A 185 -15.73 1.71 -19.92
C LEU A 185 -15.79 1.88 -21.44
N ASN A 186 -16.84 2.52 -21.96
CA ASN A 186 -17.21 2.41 -23.37
C ASN A 186 -17.42 3.75 -24.09
N ASP A 187 -17.78 4.81 -23.38
CA ASP A 187 -18.03 6.12 -24.01
C ASP A 187 -16.69 6.79 -24.33
N ASN A 188 -16.44 7.08 -25.60
CA ASN A 188 -15.31 7.90 -26.04
C ASN A 188 -15.72 9.38 -25.98
N TYR A 189 -15.24 10.09 -24.96
CA TYR A 189 -15.61 11.50 -24.76
C TYR A 189 -14.45 12.39 -24.28
N ILE A 190 -13.31 11.80 -23.95
CA ILE A 190 -12.16 12.56 -23.46
C ILE A 190 -11.20 12.76 -24.62
N ASN A 191 -11.06 14.01 -25.07
CA ASN A 191 -10.03 14.37 -26.03
C ASN A 191 -8.66 14.32 -25.36
N TYR A 192 -7.78 13.43 -25.82
CA TYR A 192 -6.42 13.28 -25.32
C TYR A 192 -5.47 12.91 -26.45
N LYS A 193 -4.50 13.79 -26.73
CA LYS A 193 -3.50 13.62 -27.80
C LYS A 193 -4.13 13.30 -29.16
N GLY A 194 -5.17 14.04 -29.55
CA GLY A 194 -5.85 13.86 -30.84
C GLY A 194 -6.82 12.68 -30.91
N ASN A 195 -6.95 11.86 -29.86
CA ASN A 195 -7.90 10.75 -29.81
C ASN A 195 -9.03 11.02 -28.82
N SER A 196 -10.24 10.55 -29.14
CA SER A 196 -11.34 10.45 -28.17
C SER A 196 -11.27 9.12 -27.45
N ILE A 197 -11.07 9.15 -26.13
CA ILE A 197 -10.87 7.95 -25.30
C ILE A 197 -11.92 7.86 -24.19
N THR A 198 -12.00 6.66 -23.60
CA THR A 198 -12.86 6.38 -22.46
C THR A 198 -12.28 6.91 -21.15
N ALA A 199 -13.15 7.03 -20.13
CA ALA A 199 -12.71 7.40 -18.79
C ALA A 199 -11.70 6.40 -18.22
N ILE A 200 -11.92 5.09 -18.41
CA ILE A 200 -11.03 4.05 -17.85
C ILE A 200 -9.64 4.08 -18.50
N GLU A 201 -9.55 4.37 -19.79
CA GLU A 201 -8.27 4.57 -20.49
C GLU A 201 -7.56 5.83 -19.98
N ARG A 202 -8.30 6.93 -19.81
CA ARG A 202 -7.73 8.15 -19.24
C ARG A 202 -7.18 7.93 -17.83
N ILE A 203 -7.88 7.17 -16.99
CA ILE A 203 -7.40 6.75 -15.66
C ILE A 203 -6.13 5.92 -15.81
N ALA A 204 -6.11 4.94 -16.72
CA ALA A 204 -4.96 4.06 -16.95
C ALA A 204 -3.70 4.84 -17.37
N TYR A 205 -3.82 5.86 -18.23
CA TYR A 205 -2.69 6.69 -18.64
C TYR A 205 -2.01 7.43 -17.48
N TYR A 206 -2.75 7.75 -16.42
CA TYR A 206 -2.12 8.34 -15.23
C TYR A 206 -1.26 7.33 -14.48
N ASN A 207 -1.46 6.02 -14.65
CA ASN A 207 -0.86 4.96 -13.83
C ASN A 207 -0.94 5.28 -12.32
N PRO A 208 -2.18 5.38 -11.78
CA PRO A 208 -2.42 5.87 -10.42
C PRO A 208 -2.01 4.84 -9.37
N ASP A 209 -1.64 5.34 -8.19
CA ASP A 209 -1.54 4.52 -6.98
C ASP A 209 -2.94 4.28 -6.37
N ARG A 210 -3.87 5.23 -6.59
CA ARG A 210 -5.24 5.16 -6.05
C ARG A 210 -6.26 5.81 -6.98
N VAL A 211 -7.45 5.23 -7.06
CA VAL A 211 -8.59 5.79 -7.80
C VAL A 211 -9.83 5.84 -6.91
N TYR A 212 -10.45 7.01 -6.81
CA TYR A 212 -11.78 7.19 -6.23
C TYR A 212 -12.82 7.16 -7.34
N PHE A 213 -13.86 6.36 -7.17
CA PHE A 213 -14.98 6.26 -8.10
C PHE A 213 -16.25 6.75 -7.42
N LEU A 214 -16.83 7.81 -7.98
CA LEU A 214 -18.15 8.34 -7.63
C LEU A 214 -19.02 8.32 -8.89
N ILE A 215 -19.33 7.10 -9.33
CA ILE A 215 -20.18 6.82 -10.51
C ILE A 215 -21.25 5.83 -10.08
N GLY A 216 -22.49 6.05 -10.56
CA GLY A 216 -23.59 5.11 -10.40
C GLY A 216 -24.94 5.75 -10.09
N MET A 217 -25.02 7.06 -9.84
CA MET A 217 -26.31 7.74 -9.59
C MET A 217 -27.27 7.57 -10.77
N ASN A 218 -26.77 7.71 -12.00
CA ASN A 218 -27.57 7.59 -13.22
C ASN A 218 -28.16 6.19 -13.39
N GLU A 219 -27.42 5.15 -13.00
CA GLU A 219 -27.90 3.76 -13.00
C GLU A 219 -28.83 3.47 -11.82
N ALA A 220 -28.62 4.15 -10.68
CA ALA A 220 -29.37 3.90 -9.46
C ALA A 220 -30.88 4.14 -9.61
N LYS A 221 -31.33 4.86 -10.64
CA LYS A 221 -32.76 4.99 -10.98
C LYS A 221 -33.44 3.65 -11.20
N GLY A 222 -32.73 2.69 -11.83
CA GLY A 222 -33.22 1.33 -12.06
C GLY A 222 -33.18 0.44 -10.81
N GLY A 223 -32.55 0.89 -9.71
CA GLY A 223 -32.58 0.20 -8.41
C GLY A 223 -31.78 -1.11 -8.31
N ASN A 224 -31.15 -1.59 -9.40
CA ASN A 224 -30.38 -2.84 -9.43
C ASN A 224 -28.86 -2.57 -9.57
N PRO A 225 -28.07 -2.73 -8.50
CA PRO A 225 -26.63 -2.44 -8.53
C PRO A 225 -25.77 -3.50 -9.27
N SER A 226 -26.35 -4.59 -9.76
CA SER A 226 -25.60 -5.73 -10.31
C SER A 226 -24.76 -5.33 -11.53
N ASN A 227 -25.32 -4.53 -12.44
CA ASN A 227 -24.61 -4.03 -13.62
C ASN A 227 -23.45 -3.11 -13.22
N ALA A 228 -23.67 -2.21 -12.25
CA ALA A 228 -22.60 -1.35 -11.74
C ALA A 228 -21.45 -2.16 -11.13
N ILE A 229 -21.74 -3.18 -10.34
CA ILE A 229 -20.71 -4.09 -9.79
C ILE A 229 -19.98 -4.86 -10.90
N LYS A 230 -20.69 -5.33 -11.93
CA LYS A 230 -20.09 -6.00 -13.10
C LYS A 230 -19.11 -5.08 -13.82
N ASN A 231 -19.49 -3.82 -14.03
CA ASN A 231 -18.65 -2.82 -14.69
C ASN A 231 -17.44 -2.44 -13.83
N TYR A 232 -17.60 -2.25 -12.52
CA TYR A 232 -16.46 -2.03 -11.62
C TYR A 232 -15.48 -3.19 -11.64
N LYS A 233 -15.95 -4.45 -11.65
CA LYS A 233 -15.07 -5.62 -11.78
C LYS A 233 -14.22 -5.56 -13.07
N LYS A 234 -14.81 -5.17 -14.20
CA LYS A 234 -14.10 -4.99 -15.48
C LYS A 234 -13.06 -3.87 -15.38
N ALA A 235 -13.46 -2.68 -14.91
CA ALA A 235 -12.58 -1.53 -14.71
C ALA A 235 -11.38 -1.88 -13.82
N PHE A 236 -11.64 -2.56 -12.69
CA PHE A 236 -10.62 -2.93 -11.72
C PHE A 236 -9.67 -3.97 -12.29
N LYS A 237 -10.15 -4.90 -13.13
CA LYS A 237 -9.28 -5.85 -13.85
C LYS A 237 -8.34 -5.11 -14.80
N LEU A 238 -8.84 -4.11 -15.56
CA LEU A 238 -8.02 -3.31 -16.46
C LEU A 238 -6.93 -2.52 -15.71
N LEU A 239 -7.31 -1.82 -14.63
CA LEU A 239 -6.34 -1.02 -13.86
C LEU A 239 -5.29 -1.88 -13.16
N LYS A 240 -5.67 -3.08 -12.68
CA LYS A 240 -4.74 -4.04 -12.06
C LYS A 240 -3.72 -4.62 -13.05
N LYS A 241 -4.03 -4.67 -14.35
CA LYS A 241 -3.04 -5.04 -15.38
C LYS A 241 -1.94 -3.98 -15.51
N ILE A 242 -2.28 -2.70 -15.36
CA ILE A 242 -1.33 -1.59 -15.43
C ILE A 242 -0.54 -1.44 -14.13
N ASN A 243 -1.25 -1.43 -12.99
CA ASN A 243 -0.66 -1.36 -11.67
C ASN A 243 -1.32 -2.40 -10.76
N PRO A 244 -0.68 -3.55 -10.48
CA PRO A 244 -1.26 -4.59 -9.63
C PRO A 244 -1.45 -4.15 -8.17
N HIS A 245 -0.84 -3.04 -7.76
CA HIS A 245 -0.95 -2.45 -6.44
C HIS A 245 -1.93 -1.27 -6.36
N VAL A 246 -2.62 -0.92 -7.46
CA VAL A 246 -3.61 0.17 -7.46
C VAL A 246 -4.67 -0.06 -6.39
N GLU A 247 -4.98 1.00 -5.66
CA GLU A 247 -6.06 1.02 -4.68
C GLU A 247 -7.31 1.60 -5.31
N MET A 248 -8.42 0.87 -5.25
CA MET A 248 -9.70 1.34 -5.77
C MET A 248 -10.58 1.71 -4.60
N VAL A 249 -11.19 2.90 -4.64
CA VAL A 249 -12.09 3.37 -3.60
C VAL A 249 -13.45 3.63 -4.23
N LEU A 250 -14.43 2.78 -3.88
CA LEU A 250 -15.82 3.04 -4.19
C LEU A 250 -16.34 4.07 -3.20
N MET A 251 -16.61 5.27 -3.70
CA MET A 251 -17.32 6.27 -2.91
C MET A 251 -18.79 5.85 -2.82
N ALA A 252 -19.38 6.01 -1.65
CA ALA A 252 -20.83 5.93 -1.53
C ALA A 252 -21.45 6.89 -2.55
N LEU A 253 -22.54 6.55 -3.23
CA LEU A 253 -23.32 7.55 -3.95
C LEU A 253 -23.85 8.58 -2.92
N PRO A 254 -24.00 9.88 -3.23
CA PRO A 254 -24.53 10.85 -2.26
C PRO A 254 -26.02 10.62 -1.99
N PRO A 255 -26.56 11.13 -0.87
CA PRO A 255 -28.00 11.24 -0.68
C PRO A 255 -28.58 12.36 -1.53
N VAL A 256 -29.90 12.32 -1.69
CA VAL A 256 -30.73 13.40 -2.26
C VAL A 256 -31.60 14.02 -1.18
N GLY A 257 -32.15 15.20 -1.45
CA GLY A 257 -33.10 15.92 -0.61
C GLY A 257 -34.44 15.19 -0.50
N ARG A 258 -35.34 15.71 0.35
CA ARG A 258 -36.73 15.18 0.46
C ARG A 258 -37.49 15.34 -0.84
N SER A 259 -37.32 16.50 -1.47
CA SER A 259 -37.71 16.77 -2.85
C SER A 259 -36.45 16.88 -3.70
N HIS A 260 -36.48 16.30 -4.89
CA HIS A 260 -35.39 16.36 -5.85
C HIS A 260 -35.92 16.18 -7.28
N SER A 261 -35.17 16.66 -8.26
CA SER A 261 -35.51 16.48 -9.67
C SER A 261 -35.54 14.99 -10.06
N SER A 262 -36.36 14.65 -11.06
CA SER A 262 -36.47 13.29 -11.65
C SER A 262 -35.14 12.78 -12.25
N GLY A 263 -34.19 13.70 -12.45
CA GLY A 263 -32.79 13.44 -12.78
C GLY A 263 -32.06 12.53 -11.77
N PHE A 264 -32.53 12.40 -10.54
CA PHE A 264 -31.84 11.67 -9.47
C PHE A 264 -32.59 10.41 -9.00
N ALA A 265 -31.85 9.41 -8.55
CA ALA A 265 -32.42 8.25 -7.88
C ALA A 265 -32.87 8.59 -6.46
N SER A 266 -33.90 7.90 -5.96
CA SER A 266 -34.36 8.08 -4.58
C SER A 266 -33.37 7.51 -3.56
N ASN A 267 -33.37 8.04 -2.33
CA ASN A 267 -32.50 7.57 -1.24
C ASN A 267 -32.57 6.05 -0.99
N PRO A 268 -33.74 5.38 -1.01
CA PRO A 268 -33.80 3.91 -0.91
C PRO A 268 -33.02 3.18 -2.01
N LYS A 269 -33.12 3.63 -3.27
CA LYS A 269 -32.39 3.04 -4.40
C LYS A 269 -30.88 3.29 -4.28
N ILE A 270 -30.50 4.52 -3.92
CA ILE A 270 -29.11 4.90 -3.60
C ILE A 270 -28.54 3.99 -2.50
N ASN A 271 -29.31 3.72 -1.45
CA ASN A 271 -28.89 2.89 -0.33
C ASN A 271 -28.67 1.42 -0.74
N LYS A 272 -29.46 0.88 -1.68
CA LYS A 272 -29.21 -0.45 -2.28
C LYS A 272 -27.84 -0.51 -2.96
N TYR A 273 -27.49 0.52 -3.75
CA TYR A 273 -26.17 0.62 -4.40
C TYR A 273 -25.03 0.72 -3.38
N ASN A 274 -25.19 1.58 -2.38
CA ASN A 274 -24.21 1.75 -1.31
C ASN A 274 -23.95 0.46 -0.53
N LYS A 275 -25.00 -0.32 -0.23
CA LYS A 275 -24.87 -1.64 0.41
C LYS A 275 -24.09 -2.61 -0.48
N ALA A 276 -24.36 -2.63 -1.79
CA ALA A 276 -23.63 -3.47 -2.75
C ALA A 276 -22.16 -3.07 -2.87
N TYR A 277 -21.85 -1.77 -2.97
CA TYR A 277 -20.48 -1.27 -3.06
C TYR A 277 -19.68 -1.62 -1.80
N LYS A 278 -20.26 -1.41 -0.61
CA LYS A 278 -19.66 -1.80 0.67
C LYS A 278 -19.40 -3.31 0.74
N LYS A 279 -20.39 -4.14 0.38
CA LYS A 279 -20.27 -5.60 0.36
C LYS A 279 -19.15 -6.05 -0.60
N TYR A 280 -19.11 -5.51 -1.82
CA TYR A 280 -18.09 -5.86 -2.80
C TYR A 280 -16.68 -5.45 -2.34
N ALA A 281 -16.52 -4.22 -1.82
CA ALA A 281 -15.24 -3.76 -1.29
C ALA A 281 -14.72 -4.64 -0.14
N SER A 282 -15.61 -5.02 0.80
CA SER A 282 -15.23 -5.86 1.95
C SER A 282 -14.67 -7.25 1.58
N LYS A 283 -15.00 -7.75 0.39
CA LYS A 283 -14.58 -9.06 -0.11
C LYS A 283 -13.46 -9.00 -1.14
N THR A 284 -12.98 -7.80 -1.50
CA THR A 284 -12.07 -7.62 -2.64
C THR A 284 -10.79 -6.93 -2.22
N LYS A 285 -9.66 -7.62 -2.41
CA LYS A 285 -8.33 -7.08 -2.12
C LYS A 285 -8.06 -5.77 -2.87
N ASN A 286 -7.51 -4.81 -2.14
CA ASN A 286 -7.20 -3.44 -2.58
C ASN A 286 -8.42 -2.61 -3.02
N VAL A 287 -9.64 -3.03 -2.66
CA VAL A 287 -10.86 -2.24 -2.88
C VAL A 287 -11.39 -1.75 -1.54
N PHE A 288 -11.67 -0.46 -1.44
CA PHE A 288 -12.14 0.20 -0.23
C PHE A 288 -13.49 0.86 -0.48
N TYR A 289 -14.26 1.07 0.58
CA TYR A 289 -15.52 1.79 0.54
C TYR A 289 -15.43 3.07 1.38
N TYR A 290 -15.86 4.20 0.82
CA TYR A 290 -15.76 5.51 1.47
C TYR A 290 -17.12 6.22 1.51
N SER A 291 -17.73 6.27 2.69
CA SER A 291 -19.05 6.90 2.92
C SER A 291 -19.04 8.05 3.91
N ARG A 292 -17.93 8.28 4.63
CA ARG A 292 -17.86 9.24 5.75
C ARG A 292 -18.26 10.66 5.34
N TYR A 293 -17.95 11.07 4.12
CA TYR A 293 -18.29 12.39 3.60
C TYR A 293 -19.80 12.65 3.55
N ARG A 294 -20.65 11.61 3.43
CA ARG A 294 -22.12 11.77 3.37
C ARG A 294 -22.64 12.51 4.60
N LYS A 295 -22.11 12.21 5.79
CA LYS A 295 -22.49 12.90 7.04
C LYS A 295 -22.23 14.41 7.02
N LEU A 296 -21.31 14.88 6.17
CA LEU A 296 -20.96 16.30 6.07
C LEU A 296 -21.98 17.10 5.25
N ILE A 297 -22.74 16.41 4.41
CA ILE A 297 -23.71 16.98 3.47
C ILE A 297 -25.14 16.53 3.78
N SER A 298 -25.34 15.59 4.71
CA SER A 298 -26.65 15.12 5.14
C SER A 298 -27.18 15.83 6.38
N ASP A 299 -28.49 16.01 6.46
CA ASP A 299 -29.20 16.34 7.68
C ASP A 299 -29.23 15.15 8.67
N GLY A 300 -29.86 15.34 9.84
CA GLY A 300 -29.97 14.30 10.86
C GLY A 300 -30.75 13.06 10.42
N ALA A 301 -31.63 13.20 9.42
CA ALA A 301 -32.43 12.12 8.84
C ALA A 301 -31.73 11.43 7.66
N GLY A 302 -30.53 11.88 7.27
CA GLY A 302 -29.74 11.28 6.19
C GLY A 302 -30.06 11.80 4.79
N TYR A 303 -30.93 12.81 4.66
CA TYR A 303 -31.22 13.49 3.39
C TYR A 303 -30.15 14.53 3.10
N LEU A 304 -29.94 14.87 1.83
CA LEU A 304 -29.07 15.99 1.46
C LEU A 304 -29.61 17.29 2.10
N LYS A 305 -28.73 18.07 2.75
CA LYS A 305 -29.07 19.42 3.21
C LYS A 305 -29.38 20.28 1.99
N ALA A 306 -30.59 20.81 1.90
CA ALA A 306 -31.07 21.59 0.76
C ALA A 306 -30.16 22.81 0.49
N ASN A 307 -29.45 22.84 -0.63
CA ASN A 307 -28.84 24.06 -1.15
C ASN A 307 -28.35 23.93 -2.61
N GLY A 308 -29.31 23.74 -3.53
CA GLY A 308 -29.06 23.78 -4.98
C GLY A 308 -30.31 23.87 -5.86
N GLY A 309 -31.49 24.05 -5.28
CA GLY A 309 -32.79 24.08 -6.00
C GLY A 309 -33.28 22.70 -6.48
N ASP A 310 -32.39 21.88 -7.04
CA ASP A 310 -32.74 20.60 -7.68
C ASP A 310 -32.80 19.39 -6.73
N GLY A 311 -32.46 19.58 -5.46
CA GLY A 311 -32.46 18.54 -4.43
C GLY A 311 -31.44 17.41 -4.61
N GLY A 312 -30.52 17.51 -5.57
CA GLY A 312 -29.54 16.46 -5.85
C GLY A 312 -28.08 16.95 -5.82
N HIS A 313 -27.80 18.14 -6.33
CA HIS A 313 -26.45 18.70 -6.34
C HIS A 313 -26.06 19.29 -4.98
N TRP A 314 -24.77 19.16 -4.65
CA TRP A 314 -24.22 19.76 -3.44
C TRP A 314 -23.94 21.24 -3.67
N SER A 315 -24.18 22.07 -2.65
CA SER A 315 -23.66 23.43 -2.64
C SER A 315 -22.14 23.46 -2.80
N SER A 316 -21.60 24.60 -3.24
CA SER A 316 -20.14 24.83 -3.31
C SER A 316 -19.48 24.59 -1.94
N GLY A 317 -20.09 25.08 -0.86
CA GLY A 317 -19.65 24.86 0.52
C GLY A 317 -19.68 23.37 0.92
N GLY A 318 -20.74 22.64 0.57
CA GLY A 318 -20.82 21.19 0.76
C GLY A 318 -19.71 20.45 0.02
N THR A 319 -19.49 20.79 -1.25
CA THR A 319 -18.44 20.24 -2.11
C THR A 319 -17.05 20.44 -1.51
N ILE A 320 -16.75 21.64 -1.00
CA ILE A 320 -15.48 21.94 -0.31
C ILE A 320 -15.30 21.04 0.92
N LYS A 321 -16.35 20.86 1.73
CA LYS A 321 -16.29 19.96 2.91
C LYS A 321 -15.97 18.53 2.50
N VAL A 322 -16.62 18.02 1.44
CA VAL A 322 -16.37 16.68 0.89
C VAL A 322 -14.93 16.51 0.42
N VAL A 323 -14.38 17.46 -0.35
CA VAL A 323 -13.02 17.33 -0.88
C VAL A 323 -11.95 17.44 0.23
N LYS A 324 -12.15 18.32 1.22
CA LYS A 324 -11.28 18.36 2.41
C LYS A 324 -11.29 17.02 3.15
N ASP A 325 -12.46 16.40 3.26
CA ASP A 325 -12.60 15.08 3.89
C ASP A 325 -11.96 13.95 3.08
N LEU A 326 -12.13 13.97 1.75
CA LEU A 326 -11.49 13.05 0.82
C LEU A 326 -9.97 13.14 0.94
N LYS A 327 -9.40 14.34 1.06
CA LYS A 327 -7.96 14.53 1.32
C LYS A 327 -7.52 13.92 2.64
N LYS A 328 -8.30 14.08 3.72
CA LYS A 328 -8.01 13.44 5.01
C LYS A 328 -8.08 11.90 4.90
N HIS A 329 -9.11 11.38 4.25
CA HIS A 329 -9.27 9.94 4.00
C HIS A 329 -8.14 9.37 3.13
N SER A 330 -7.72 10.08 2.09
CA SER A 330 -6.59 9.69 1.25
C SER A 330 -5.29 9.62 2.08
N LYS A 331 -5.07 10.57 3.00
CA LYS A 331 -3.92 10.52 3.91
C LYS A 331 -4.00 9.34 4.89
N SER A 332 -5.16 9.08 5.50
CA SER A 332 -5.31 7.98 6.45
C SER A 332 -5.09 6.62 5.78
N LEU A 333 -5.62 6.46 4.56
CA LEU A 333 -5.50 5.22 3.80
C LEU A 333 -4.04 4.92 3.41
N THR A 334 -3.21 5.95 3.23
CA THR A 334 -1.75 5.79 3.01
C THR A 334 -0.98 5.42 4.28
N LYS A 335 -1.47 5.79 5.47
CA LYS A 335 -0.77 5.60 6.75
C LYS A 335 -1.07 4.28 7.48
N ARG A 336 -1.89 3.42 6.87
CA ARG A 336 -2.28 2.11 7.42
C ARG A 336 -1.10 1.13 7.53
#